data_AF-A0A061RQ72-F1
#
_entry.id   AF-A0A061RQ72-F1
#
_cell.length_a   1.000
_cell.length_b   1.000
_cell.length_c   1.000
_cell.angle_alpha   90.00
_cell.angle_beta   90.00
_cell.angle_gamma   90.00
#
_symmetry.space_group_name_H-M   'P 1'
#
loop_
_entity.id
_entity.type
_entity.pdbx_description
1 polymer ?
#
loop_
_entity_poly.entity_id
_entity_poly.type
_entity_poly.pdbx_seq_one_letter_code
_entity_poly.pdbx_strand_id
1 'polypeptide(L)'
;MTPTLLVSIKVPWLLAQWEEYHTGLMLYGNGWWGVLEINYGVAAMHFLSAALTPSFWRLKPLGYLGLDLGFGSAEELRGIVLMIIAVGAGIQTAEQLIRVLRGTNDCPQEERGHKDLSTAGKLTQVLEKAAMGAAALAWLYASPPRSARAVLSTFGVVYAWEATNLITAHMTKEPVLTTWWPAATMALASANAVAGAVDPALVAFAVNGAVIVAYLHHVVSLVGEICAALNINCLTIRPKRAY
;
A
#
# COMPACT_ATOMS: atom_id res chain seq x y z
N MET A 1 -1.11 6.33 -15.74
CA MET A 1 -1.98 6.05 -14.57
C MET A 1 -1.98 7.33 -13.74
N THR A 2 -3.12 7.99 -13.57
CA THR A 2 -3.21 9.26 -12.83
C THR A 2 -2.89 9.00 -11.36
N PRO A 3 -2.10 9.84 -10.66
CA PRO A 3 -1.78 9.69 -9.24
C PRO A 3 -3.00 9.40 -8.34
N THR A 4 -4.16 9.92 -8.73
CA THR A 4 -5.48 9.70 -8.11
C THR A 4 -5.80 8.22 -7.89
N LEU A 5 -5.61 7.35 -8.88
CA LEU A 5 -5.96 5.92 -8.79
C LEU A 5 -5.09 5.16 -7.80
N LEU A 6 -3.81 5.52 -7.73
CA LEU A 6 -2.87 4.91 -6.78
C LEU A 6 -3.21 5.28 -5.34
N VAL A 7 -3.57 6.54 -5.10
CA VAL A 7 -3.97 7.01 -3.77
C VAL A 7 -5.29 6.38 -3.34
N SER A 8 -6.27 6.29 -4.25
CA SER A 8 -7.62 5.77 -3.94
C SER A 8 -7.64 4.28 -3.57
N ILE A 9 -6.65 3.48 -3.98
CA ILE A 9 -6.58 2.06 -3.59
C ILE A 9 -5.63 1.87 -2.40
N LYS A 10 -4.45 2.50 -2.45
CA LYS A 10 -3.39 2.22 -1.48
C LYS A 10 -3.70 2.74 -0.08
N VAL A 11 -4.24 3.96 0.03
CA VAL A 11 -4.46 4.61 1.33
C VAL A 11 -5.52 3.88 2.15
N PRO A 12 -6.74 3.60 1.64
CA PRO A 12 -7.75 2.87 2.41
C PRO A 12 -7.28 1.46 2.79
N TRP A 13 -6.47 0.83 1.94
CA TRP A 13 -5.92 -0.49 2.22
C TRP A 13 -4.90 -0.45 3.36
N LEU A 14 -3.97 0.51 3.36
CA LEU A 14 -2.96 0.61 4.43
C LEU A 14 -3.61 1.02 5.76
N LEU A 15 -4.61 1.90 5.70
CA LEU A 15 -5.38 2.28 6.87
C LEU A 15 -6.28 1.16 7.38
N ALA A 16 -6.72 0.22 6.54
CA ALA A 16 -7.39 -0.99 7.00
C ALA A 16 -6.46 -1.88 7.84
N GLN A 17 -5.20 -2.07 7.39
CA GLN A 17 -4.19 -2.82 8.16
C GLN A 17 -3.86 -2.13 9.48
N TRP A 18 -3.77 -0.79 9.44
CA TRP A 18 -3.56 0.03 10.63
C TRP A 18 -4.76 -0.03 11.59
N GLU A 19 -5.98 -0.04 11.07
CA GLU A 19 -7.21 -0.24 11.83
C GLU A 19 -7.25 -1.61 12.49
N GLU A 20 -6.96 -2.67 11.75
CA GLU A 20 -6.90 -4.03 12.26
C GLU A 20 -5.86 -4.18 13.37
N TYR A 21 -4.69 -3.55 13.24
CA TYR A 21 -3.70 -3.51 14.30
C TYR A 21 -4.26 -2.91 15.59
N HIS A 22 -4.98 -1.77 15.52
CA HIS A 22 -5.47 -1.04 16.71
C HIS A 22 -6.80 -1.51 17.28
N THR A 23 -7.66 -2.11 16.46
CA THR A 23 -9.04 -2.47 16.83
C THR A 23 -9.29 -3.98 16.76
N GLY A 24 -8.43 -4.74 16.09
CA GLY A 24 -8.69 -6.15 15.76
C GLY A 24 -9.76 -6.34 14.67
N LEU A 25 -10.29 -5.25 14.10
CA LEU A 25 -11.28 -5.29 13.03
C LEU A 25 -10.67 -4.77 11.73
N MET A 26 -10.80 -5.56 10.67
CA MET A 26 -10.36 -5.16 9.34
C MET A 26 -11.56 -4.87 8.44
N LEU A 27 -12.06 -3.63 8.48
CA LEU A 27 -13.20 -3.23 7.66
C LEU A 27 -12.72 -2.78 6.28
N TYR A 28 -12.55 -3.78 5.40
CA TYR A 28 -12.20 -3.59 4.01
C TYR A 28 -12.98 -4.53 3.10
N GLY A 29 -13.85 -3.95 2.28
CA GLY A 29 -14.76 -4.69 1.41
C GLY A 29 -16.14 -4.91 2.03
N ASN A 30 -16.82 -5.99 1.63
CA ASN A 30 -18.23 -6.25 2.00
C ASN A 30 -18.49 -7.68 2.50
N GLY A 31 -17.44 -8.40 2.91
CA GLY A 31 -17.52 -9.80 3.37
C GLY A 31 -17.52 -10.86 2.27
N TRP A 32 -17.90 -10.50 1.04
CA TRP A 32 -17.78 -11.37 -0.15
C TRP A 32 -16.50 -11.09 -0.94
N TRP A 33 -16.02 -9.86 -0.85
CA TRP A 33 -14.81 -9.38 -1.50
C TRP A 33 -13.95 -8.73 -0.45
N GLY A 34 -12.84 -9.39 -0.10
CA GLY A 34 -11.92 -8.95 0.93
C GLY A 34 -10.66 -8.32 0.34
N VAL A 35 -9.69 -8.15 1.23
CA VAL A 35 -8.42 -7.49 0.95
C VAL A 35 -7.57 -8.32 -0.01
N LEU A 36 -7.63 -9.63 0.15
CA LEU A 36 -6.85 -10.60 -0.62
C LEU A 36 -7.35 -10.67 -2.07
N GLU A 37 -8.67 -10.74 -2.27
CA GLU A 37 -9.31 -10.77 -3.58
C GLU A 37 -9.01 -9.48 -4.38
N ILE A 38 -9.03 -8.33 -3.70
CA ILE A 38 -8.65 -7.04 -4.30
C ILE A 38 -7.19 -7.06 -4.74
N ASN A 39 -6.28 -7.53 -3.89
CA ASN A 39 -4.86 -7.60 -4.21
C ASN A 39 -4.58 -8.54 -5.40
N TYR A 40 -5.24 -9.70 -5.47
CA TYR A 40 -5.14 -10.58 -6.64
C TYR A 40 -5.72 -9.95 -7.89
N GLY A 41 -6.85 -9.25 -7.79
CA GLY A 41 -7.42 -8.49 -8.89
C GLY A 41 -6.46 -7.42 -9.40
N VAL A 42 -5.83 -6.66 -8.49
CA VAL A 42 -4.82 -5.65 -8.84
C VAL A 42 -3.59 -6.30 -9.49
N ALA A 43 -3.09 -7.41 -8.94
CA ALA A 43 -1.97 -8.15 -9.52
C ALA A 43 -2.29 -8.66 -10.93
N ALA A 44 -3.48 -9.25 -11.13
CA ALA A 44 -3.95 -9.68 -12.44
C ALA A 44 -4.05 -8.52 -13.43
N MET A 45 -4.57 -7.36 -13.00
CA MET A 45 -4.65 -6.15 -13.83
C MET A 45 -3.26 -5.64 -14.24
N HIS A 46 -2.27 -5.68 -13.34
CA HIS A 46 -0.89 -5.33 -13.66
C HIS A 46 -0.27 -6.34 -14.65
N PHE A 47 -0.49 -7.64 -14.42
CA PHE A 47 -0.03 -8.71 -15.31
C PHE A 47 -0.63 -8.55 -16.71
N LEU A 48 -1.95 -8.35 -16.82
CA LEU A 48 -2.64 -8.08 -18.09
C LEU A 48 -2.12 -6.80 -18.75
N SER A 49 -1.85 -5.75 -17.98
CA SER A 49 -1.29 -4.51 -18.51
C SER A 49 0.14 -4.66 -19.02
N ALA A 50 0.91 -5.62 -18.49
CA ALA A 50 2.25 -5.92 -18.94
C ALA A 50 2.25 -6.86 -20.16
N ALA A 51 1.34 -7.84 -20.18
CA ALA A 51 1.22 -8.81 -21.27
C ALA A 51 0.53 -8.22 -22.52
N LEU A 52 -0.37 -7.27 -22.33
CA LEU A 52 -1.18 -6.68 -23.39
C LEU A 52 -0.71 -5.27 -23.74
N THR A 53 -0.99 -4.86 -24.98
CA THR A 53 -0.62 -3.52 -25.45
C THR A 53 -1.56 -2.45 -24.89
N PRO A 54 -1.14 -1.16 -24.83
CA PRO A 54 -2.00 -0.08 -24.34
C PRO A 54 -3.34 0.08 -25.07
N SER A 55 -3.46 -0.43 -26.30
CA SER A 55 -4.70 -0.43 -27.07
C SER A 55 -5.75 -1.39 -26.52
N PHE A 56 -5.37 -2.44 -25.80
CA PHE A 56 -6.30 -3.34 -25.11
C PHE A 56 -7.22 -2.58 -24.14
N TRP A 57 -6.65 -1.66 -23.36
CA TRP A 57 -7.40 -0.82 -22.42
C TRP A 57 -8.24 0.27 -23.08
N ARG A 58 -8.15 0.43 -24.40
CA ARG A 58 -8.96 1.36 -25.20
C ARG A 58 -10.10 0.67 -25.92
N LEU A 59 -10.23 -0.66 -25.79
CA LEU A 59 -11.36 -1.40 -26.34
C LEU A 59 -12.66 -0.86 -25.73
N LYS A 60 -13.68 -0.72 -26.59
CA LYS A 60 -15.03 -0.28 -26.20
C LYS A 60 -15.95 -1.50 -26.20
N PRO A 61 -15.90 -2.38 -25.18
CA PRO A 61 -16.67 -3.63 -25.17
C PRO A 61 -18.17 -3.42 -25.40
N LEU A 62 -18.74 -2.33 -24.86
CA LEU A 62 -20.15 -1.95 -25.06
C LEU A 62 -20.46 -1.52 -26.52
N GLY A 63 -19.50 -0.93 -27.21
CA GLY A 63 -19.63 -0.56 -28.63
C GLY A 63 -19.69 -1.78 -29.55
N TYR A 64 -19.06 -2.90 -29.17
CA TYR A 64 -19.17 -4.15 -29.92
C TYR A 64 -20.53 -4.85 -29.72
N LEU A 65 -21.23 -4.55 -28.64
CA LEU A 65 -22.57 -5.08 -28.33
C LEU A 65 -23.70 -4.19 -28.87
N GLY A 66 -23.39 -3.08 -29.55
CA GLY A 66 -24.40 -2.11 -30.02
C GLY A 66 -25.16 -1.42 -28.89
N LEU A 67 -24.66 -1.50 -27.66
CA LEU A 67 -25.28 -0.88 -26.48
C LEU A 67 -24.75 0.55 -26.32
N ASP A 68 -25.48 1.51 -26.88
CA ASP A 68 -25.28 2.92 -26.59
C ASP A 68 -26.06 3.27 -25.31
N LEU A 69 -25.36 3.26 -24.18
CA LEU A 69 -25.99 3.46 -22.86
C LEU A 69 -26.40 4.92 -22.60
N GLY A 70 -26.22 5.85 -23.56
CA GLY A 70 -26.60 7.26 -23.42
C GLY A 70 -25.79 8.05 -22.38
N PHE A 71 -24.89 7.39 -21.64
CA PHE A 71 -23.79 8.04 -20.95
C PHE A 71 -22.78 8.47 -22.02
N GLY A 72 -22.27 9.70 -21.95
CA GLY A 72 -21.43 10.25 -23.01
C GLY A 72 -20.10 9.50 -23.19
N SER A 73 -19.12 10.15 -23.83
CA SER A 73 -17.94 9.46 -24.38
C SER A 73 -17.28 8.48 -23.38
N ALA A 74 -16.60 7.43 -23.86
CA ALA A 74 -15.90 6.46 -23.00
C ALA A 74 -14.95 7.10 -21.96
N GLU A 75 -14.50 8.34 -22.21
CA GLU A 75 -13.73 9.15 -21.27
C GLU A 75 -14.56 9.70 -20.10
N GLU A 76 -15.82 10.07 -20.34
CA GLU A 76 -16.75 10.51 -19.30
C GLU A 76 -17.12 9.35 -18.37
N LEU A 77 -17.43 8.17 -18.92
CA LEU A 77 -17.68 6.96 -18.11
C LEU A 77 -16.46 6.63 -17.25
N ARG A 78 -15.26 6.70 -17.83
CA ARG A 78 -14.01 6.53 -17.08
C ARG A 78 -13.87 7.59 -15.98
N GLY A 79 -14.18 8.85 -16.26
CA GLY A 79 -14.16 9.93 -15.28
C GLY A 79 -15.12 9.69 -14.12
N ILE A 80 -16.35 9.26 -14.41
CA ILE A 80 -17.36 8.91 -13.41
C ILE A 80 -16.88 7.74 -12.54
N VAL A 81 -16.38 6.66 -13.15
CA VAL A 81 -15.86 5.50 -12.40
C VAL A 81 -14.69 5.91 -11.50
N LEU A 82 -13.75 6.71 -12.00
CA LEU A 82 -12.63 7.20 -11.21
C LEU A 82 -13.10 8.09 -10.04
N MET A 83 -14.13 8.91 -10.26
CA MET A 83 -14.71 9.75 -9.22
C MET A 83 -15.38 8.91 -8.14
N ILE A 84 -16.18 7.91 -8.50
CA ILE A 84 -16.81 6.99 -7.56
C ILE A 84 -15.74 6.28 -6.70
N ILE A 85 -14.69 5.76 -7.35
CA ILE A 85 -13.57 5.11 -6.66
C ILE A 85 -12.88 6.10 -5.70
N ALA A 86 -12.62 7.33 -6.14
CA ALA A 86 -11.95 8.33 -5.30
C ALA A 86 -12.80 8.76 -4.10
N VAL A 87 -14.11 8.95 -4.29
CA VAL A 87 -15.05 9.29 -3.22
C VAL A 87 -15.17 8.13 -2.23
N GLY A 88 -15.37 6.90 -2.72
CA GLY A 88 -15.45 5.71 -1.87
C GLY A 88 -14.19 5.51 -1.04
N ALA A 89 -13.01 5.70 -1.65
CA ALA A 89 -11.73 5.66 -0.96
C ALA A 89 -11.61 6.74 0.13
N GLY A 90 -12.08 7.96 -0.16
CA GLY A 90 -12.10 9.07 0.79
C GLY A 90 -13.00 8.78 2.00
N ILE A 91 -14.21 8.27 1.75
CA ILE A 91 -15.15 7.87 2.81
C ILE A 91 -14.52 6.77 3.67
N GLN A 92 -14.01 5.70 3.06
CA GLN A 92 -13.41 4.58 3.77
C GLN A 92 -12.21 5.01 4.62
N THR A 93 -11.33 5.84 4.06
CA THR A 93 -10.18 6.43 4.77
C THR A 93 -10.64 7.22 5.99
N ALA A 94 -11.63 8.10 5.82
CA ALA A 94 -12.15 8.92 6.91
C ALA A 94 -12.77 8.08 8.03
N GLU A 95 -13.56 7.07 7.68
CA GLU A 95 -14.18 6.19 8.67
C GLU A 95 -13.15 5.37 9.46
N GLN A 96 -12.13 4.83 8.80
CA GLN A 96 -11.04 4.08 9.45
C GLN A 96 -10.29 4.96 10.46
N LEU A 97 -9.95 6.19 10.06
CA LEU A 97 -9.33 7.17 10.96
C LEU A 97 -10.24 7.48 12.16
N ILE A 98 -11.52 7.72 11.91
CA ILE A 98 -12.49 8.02 12.97
C ILE A 98 -12.60 6.85 13.96
N ARG A 99 -12.71 5.60 13.49
CA ARG A 99 -12.86 4.42 14.36
C ARG A 99 -11.66 4.23 15.27
N VAL A 100 -10.43 4.29 14.72
CA VAL A 100 -9.21 4.11 15.52
C VAL A 100 -8.96 5.27 16.49
N LEU A 101 -9.14 6.51 16.03
CA LEU A 101 -8.84 7.71 16.83
C LEU A 101 -9.90 7.99 17.90
N ARG A 102 -11.17 7.63 17.68
CA ARG A 102 -12.24 7.77 18.68
C ARG A 102 -12.37 6.55 19.61
N GLY A 103 -11.64 5.46 19.35
CA GLY A 103 -11.75 4.24 20.14
C GLY A 103 -13.09 3.51 19.94
N THR A 104 -13.79 3.78 18.84
CA THR A 104 -14.99 3.01 18.48
C THR A 104 -14.52 1.63 18.03
N ASN A 105 -14.72 0.62 18.88
CA ASN A 105 -14.21 -0.76 18.77
C ASN A 105 -12.77 -0.93 19.27
N ASP A 106 -12.55 -0.71 20.57
CA ASP A 106 -11.27 -1.03 21.21
C ASP A 106 -10.86 -2.49 20.95
N CYS A 107 -9.55 -2.69 20.75
CA CYS A 107 -8.96 -4.00 20.54
C CYS A 107 -9.45 -5.00 21.62
N PRO A 108 -10.07 -6.13 21.23
CA PRO A 108 -10.46 -7.20 22.14
C PRO A 108 -9.27 -7.66 22.99
N GLN A 109 -9.52 -8.06 24.24
CA GLN A 109 -8.44 -8.38 25.19
C GLN A 109 -7.51 -9.50 24.67
N GLU A 110 -8.08 -10.50 23.99
CA GLU A 110 -7.35 -11.61 23.36
C GLU A 110 -6.40 -11.15 22.24
N GLU A 111 -6.74 -10.02 21.61
CA GLU A 111 -6.04 -9.46 20.44
C GLU A 111 -4.98 -8.42 20.81
N ARG A 112 -4.86 -8.03 22.09
CA ARG A 112 -3.98 -6.93 22.52
C ARG A 112 -2.51 -7.29 22.54
N GLY A 113 -2.16 -8.44 23.14
CA GLY A 113 -0.76 -8.80 23.45
C GLY A 113 0.07 -7.61 23.96
N HIS A 114 1.19 -7.34 23.30
CA HIS A 114 2.12 -6.22 23.60
C HIS A 114 1.97 -5.04 22.62
N LYS A 115 0.87 -4.93 21.88
CA LYS A 115 0.65 -3.85 20.92
C LYS A 115 0.68 -2.49 21.62
N ASP A 116 1.34 -1.51 21.01
CA ASP A 116 1.17 -0.11 21.38
C ASP A 116 -0.18 0.40 20.86
N LEU A 117 -1.14 0.58 21.78
CA LEU A 117 -2.48 1.11 21.52
C LEU A 117 -2.65 2.54 22.03
N SER A 118 -1.56 3.19 22.44
CA SER A 118 -1.59 4.55 22.96
C SER A 118 -2.06 5.55 21.91
N THR A 119 -2.71 6.63 22.36
CA THR A 119 -3.12 7.72 21.45
C THR A 119 -1.92 8.38 20.78
N ALA A 120 -0.78 8.46 21.46
CA ALA A 120 0.46 8.95 20.88
C ALA A 120 0.93 8.04 19.73
N GLY A 121 1.02 6.73 19.96
CA GLY A 121 1.41 5.75 18.93
C GLY A 121 0.49 5.80 17.70
N LYS A 122 -0.83 5.84 17.92
CA LYS A 122 -1.84 6.02 16.86
C LYS A 122 -1.54 7.25 15.99
N LEU A 123 -1.35 8.41 16.62
CA LEU A 123 -1.11 9.67 15.92
C LEU A 123 0.24 9.69 15.21
N THR A 124 1.31 9.20 15.85
CA THR A 124 2.63 9.13 15.23
C THR A 124 2.62 8.29 13.96
N GLN A 125 1.97 7.13 13.97
CA GLN A 125 1.86 6.27 12.78
C GLN A 125 1.04 6.89 11.65
N VAL A 126 -0.04 7.61 11.96
CA VAL A 126 -0.81 8.35 10.94
C VAL A 126 0.02 9.49 10.33
N LEU A 127 0.72 10.26 11.18
CA LEU A 127 1.58 11.36 10.74
C LEU A 127 2.72 10.87 9.86
N GLU A 128 3.35 9.76 10.24
CA GLU A 128 4.37 9.09 9.43
C GLU A 128 3.84 8.73 8.04
N LYS A 129 2.68 8.07 7.96
CA LYS A 129 2.08 7.64 6.68
C LYS A 129 1.67 8.83 5.81
N ALA A 130 1.16 9.89 6.43
CA ALA A 130 0.86 11.14 5.74
C ALA A 130 2.14 11.82 5.22
N ALA A 131 3.19 11.89 6.04
CA ALA A 131 4.49 12.46 5.66
C ALA A 131 5.13 11.66 4.52
N MET A 132 5.08 10.33 4.57
CA MET A 132 5.53 9.44 3.51
C MET A 132 4.80 9.72 2.19
N GLY A 133 3.47 9.79 2.21
CA GLY A 133 2.66 10.09 1.03
C GLY A 133 2.95 11.48 0.44
N ALA A 134 3.07 12.50 1.31
CA ALA A 134 3.40 13.86 0.90
C ALA A 134 4.81 13.95 0.29
N ALA A 135 5.81 13.30 0.90
CA ALA A 135 7.18 13.26 0.40
C ALA A 135 7.27 12.52 -0.94
N ALA A 136 6.53 11.41 -1.11
CA ALA A 136 6.46 10.70 -2.39
C ALA A 136 5.85 11.55 -3.51
N LEU A 137 4.77 12.28 -3.22
CA LEU A 137 4.14 13.20 -4.18
C LEU A 137 5.07 14.36 -4.53
N ALA A 138 5.68 15.00 -3.52
CA ALA A 138 6.65 16.08 -3.74
C ALA A 138 7.79 15.61 -4.64
N TRP A 139 8.36 14.43 -4.36
CA TRP A 139 9.43 13.86 -5.15
C TRP A 139 9.00 13.53 -6.58
N LEU A 140 7.79 13.01 -6.78
CA LEU A 140 7.24 12.72 -8.10
C LEU A 140 7.08 14.00 -8.93
N TYR A 141 6.59 15.09 -8.34
CA TYR A 141 6.42 16.37 -9.04
C TYR A 141 7.73 17.12 -9.29
N ALA A 142 8.71 16.98 -8.39
CA ALA A 142 10.03 17.57 -8.58
C ALA A 142 10.91 16.81 -9.59
N SER A 143 10.58 15.55 -9.87
CA SER A 143 11.39 14.67 -10.72
C SER A 143 11.06 14.77 -12.21
N PRO A 144 12.05 14.57 -13.11
CA PRO A 144 11.79 14.51 -14.54
C PRO A 144 10.93 13.29 -14.91
N PRO A 145 10.12 13.33 -15.98
CA PRO A 145 9.23 12.22 -16.35
C PRO A 145 9.91 10.86 -16.52
N ARG A 146 11.20 10.84 -16.93
CA ARG A 146 11.99 9.62 -17.10
C ARG A 146 12.24 8.85 -15.79
N SER A 147 12.20 9.51 -14.63
CA SER A 147 12.40 8.86 -13.33
C SER A 147 11.09 8.53 -12.60
N ALA A 148 9.93 8.89 -13.15
CA ALA A 148 8.63 8.64 -12.54
C ALA A 148 8.39 7.17 -12.16
N ARG A 149 8.87 6.23 -12.98
CA ARG A 149 8.77 4.78 -12.70
C ARG A 149 9.57 4.39 -11.46
N ALA A 150 10.79 4.90 -11.31
CA ALA A 150 11.63 4.61 -10.16
C ALA A 150 11.02 5.21 -8.88
N VAL A 151 10.55 6.46 -8.92
CA VAL A 151 9.88 7.12 -7.78
C VAL A 151 8.63 6.34 -7.35
N LEU A 152 7.75 5.98 -8.30
CA LEU A 152 6.54 5.21 -8.01
C LEU A 152 6.84 3.79 -7.52
N SER A 153 7.89 3.16 -8.04
CA SER A 153 8.36 1.85 -7.57
C SER A 153 8.87 1.96 -6.14
N THR A 154 9.68 2.96 -5.81
CA THR A 154 10.17 3.20 -4.44
C THR A 154 9.01 3.37 -3.46
N PHE A 155 8.04 4.22 -3.80
CA PHE A 155 6.85 4.39 -2.98
C PHE A 155 6.07 3.08 -2.82
N GLY A 156 5.97 2.27 -3.89
CA GLY A 156 5.35 0.95 -3.84
C GLY A 156 6.04 -0.03 -2.90
N VAL A 157 7.37 -0.06 -2.89
CA VAL A 157 8.17 -0.96 -2.03
C VAL A 157 8.10 -0.52 -0.57
N VAL A 158 8.25 0.78 -0.30
CA VAL A 158 8.08 1.32 1.06
C VAL A 158 6.68 1.04 1.58
N TYR A 159 5.66 1.24 0.76
CA TYR A 159 4.29 0.88 1.11
C TYR A 159 4.16 -0.61 1.49
N ALA A 160 4.77 -1.50 0.72
CA ALA A 160 4.77 -2.94 1.02
C ALA A 160 5.51 -3.24 2.33
N TRP A 161 6.61 -2.53 2.61
CA TRP A 161 7.33 -2.60 3.88
C TRP A 161 6.42 -2.24 5.07
N GLU A 162 5.79 -1.06 5.03
CA GLU A 162 4.86 -0.59 6.07
C GLU A 162 3.73 -1.59 6.32
N ALA A 163 3.16 -2.11 5.24
CA ALA A 163 2.13 -3.12 5.29
C ALA A 163 2.60 -4.42 5.96
N THR A 164 3.79 -4.90 5.58
CA THR A 164 4.39 -6.13 6.12
C THR A 164 4.60 -5.98 7.63
N ASN A 165 5.08 -4.82 8.08
CA ASN A 165 5.24 -4.53 9.50
C ASN A 165 3.90 -4.49 10.24
N LEU A 166 2.88 -3.81 9.71
CA LEU A 166 1.56 -3.76 10.35
C LEU A 166 0.92 -5.15 10.47
N ILE A 167 0.92 -5.92 9.38
CA ILE A 167 0.37 -7.29 9.36
C ILE A 167 1.11 -8.16 10.35
N THR A 168 2.45 -8.15 10.30
CA THR A 168 3.26 -9.03 11.16
C THR A 168 3.08 -8.67 12.62
N ALA A 169 3.17 -7.38 12.97
CA ALA A 169 2.97 -6.91 14.33
C ALA A 169 1.55 -7.20 14.84
N HIS A 170 0.53 -7.10 13.99
CA HIS A 170 -0.83 -7.51 14.35
C HIS A 170 -0.90 -9.02 14.64
N MET A 171 -0.28 -9.85 13.81
CA MET A 171 -0.31 -11.32 13.95
C MET A 171 0.50 -11.80 15.16
N THR A 172 1.67 -11.22 15.40
CA THR A 172 2.55 -11.56 16.53
C THR A 172 2.17 -10.83 17.81
N LYS A 173 1.22 -9.88 17.75
CA LYS A 173 0.77 -9.04 18.87
C LYS A 173 1.90 -8.19 19.47
N GLU A 174 2.84 -7.75 18.64
CA GLU A 174 3.99 -6.93 19.02
C GLU A 174 3.78 -5.46 18.63
N PRO A 175 4.50 -4.49 19.24
CA PRO A 175 4.34 -3.09 18.89
C PRO A 175 4.91 -2.77 17.50
N VAL A 176 4.18 -1.98 16.72
CA VAL A 176 4.66 -1.46 15.44
C VAL A 176 5.66 -0.34 15.69
N LEU A 177 6.90 -0.53 15.23
CA LEU A 177 7.91 0.53 15.21
C LEU A 177 7.62 1.51 14.09
N THR A 178 7.47 2.79 14.43
CA THR A 178 7.38 3.87 13.45
C THR A 178 8.74 4.07 12.78
N THR A 179 8.78 3.99 11.45
CA THR A 179 9.98 4.15 10.64
C THR A 179 9.93 5.42 9.81
N TRP A 180 10.56 6.49 10.30
CA TRP A 180 10.61 7.79 9.59
C TRP A 180 11.60 7.85 8.41
N TRP A 181 12.50 6.86 8.29
CA TRP A 181 13.52 6.83 7.25
C TRP A 181 12.96 6.89 5.82
N PRO A 182 11.81 6.28 5.44
CA PRO A 182 11.31 6.35 4.08
C PRO A 182 10.82 7.76 3.73
N ALA A 183 10.10 8.41 4.64
CA ALA A 183 9.66 9.80 4.47
C ALA A 183 10.88 10.74 4.34
N ALA A 184 11.89 10.56 5.21
CA ALA A 184 13.13 11.33 5.15
C ALA A 184 13.88 11.10 3.82
N THR A 185 14.00 9.85 3.37
CA THR A 185 14.68 9.50 2.11
C THR A 185 13.99 10.13 0.91
N MET A 186 12.65 10.04 0.85
CA MET A 186 11.88 10.66 -0.24
C MET A 186 11.93 12.19 -0.19
N ALA A 187 11.91 12.80 1.01
CA ALA A 187 12.06 14.24 1.17
C ALA A 187 13.45 14.73 0.72
N LEU A 188 14.51 14.03 1.08
CA LEU A 188 15.88 14.33 0.65
C LEU A 188 16.03 14.18 -0.87
N ALA A 189 15.47 13.11 -1.45
CA ALA A 189 15.51 12.91 -2.89
C ALA A 189 14.68 13.98 -3.65
N SER A 190 13.56 14.43 -3.08
CA SER A 190 12.80 15.57 -3.58
C SER A 190 13.61 16.87 -3.51
N ALA A 191 14.29 17.13 -2.38
CA ALA A 191 15.15 18.30 -2.23
C ALA A 191 16.31 18.29 -3.24
N ASN A 192 16.94 17.13 -3.48
CA ASN A 192 17.95 16.98 -4.52
C ASN A 192 17.38 17.29 -5.93
N ALA A 193 16.16 16.82 -6.22
CA ALA A 193 15.52 17.07 -7.51
C ALA A 193 15.27 18.57 -7.77
N VAL A 194 14.94 19.33 -6.72
CA VAL A 194 14.77 20.79 -6.80
C VAL A 194 16.11 21.52 -6.86
N ALA A 195 17.09 21.12 -6.04
CA ALA A 195 18.39 21.79 -5.95
C ALA A 195 19.31 21.47 -7.14
N GLY A 196 19.11 20.34 -7.81
CA GLY A 196 19.95 19.90 -8.93
C GLY A 196 21.38 19.52 -8.53
N ALA A 197 21.63 19.15 -7.27
CA ALA A 197 22.97 18.84 -6.78
C ALA A 197 23.56 17.57 -7.43
N VAL A 198 22.73 16.55 -7.67
CA VAL A 198 23.07 15.32 -8.40
C VAL A 198 21.95 15.02 -9.40
N ASP A 199 22.26 14.36 -10.54
CA ASP A 199 21.24 13.98 -11.54
C ASP A 199 20.02 13.32 -10.86
N PRO A 200 18.84 13.96 -10.90
CA PRO A 200 17.65 13.45 -10.23
C PRO A 200 17.24 12.06 -10.68
N ALA A 201 17.54 11.69 -11.94
CA ALA A 201 17.24 10.34 -12.42
C ALA A 201 18.15 9.29 -11.79
N LEU A 202 19.46 9.57 -11.71
CA LEU A 202 20.42 8.68 -11.06
C LEU A 202 20.04 8.45 -9.59
N VAL A 203 19.71 9.54 -8.87
CA VAL A 203 19.26 9.45 -7.47
C VAL A 203 18.00 8.60 -7.35
N ALA A 204 17.00 8.79 -8.22
CA ALA A 204 15.77 8.01 -8.20
C ALA A 204 16.01 6.50 -8.40
N PHE A 205 16.85 6.11 -9.35
CA PHE A 205 17.18 4.70 -9.56
C PHE A 205 18.05 4.12 -8.44
N ALA A 206 19.01 4.88 -7.93
CA ALA A 206 19.87 4.43 -6.83
C ALA A 206 19.06 4.21 -5.54
N VAL A 207 18.21 5.18 -5.17
CA VAL A 207 17.30 5.05 -4.02
C VAL A 207 16.34 3.88 -4.22
N ASN A 208 15.77 3.74 -5.41
CA ASN A 208 14.87 2.62 -5.71
C ASN A 208 15.55 1.26 -5.53
N GLY A 209 16.74 1.08 -6.11
CA GLY A 209 17.52 -0.16 -5.96
C GLY A 209 17.87 -0.44 -4.50
N ALA A 210 18.30 0.57 -3.74
CA ALA A 210 18.62 0.43 -2.33
C ALA A 210 17.40 0.00 -1.49
N VAL A 211 16.24 0.62 -1.72
CA VAL A 211 14.98 0.30 -1.02
C VAL A 211 14.49 -1.11 -1.38
N ILE A 212 14.61 -1.54 -2.63
CA ILE A 212 14.28 -2.92 -3.04
C ILE A 212 15.17 -3.92 -2.31
N VAL A 213 16.49 -3.72 -2.30
CA VAL A 213 17.43 -4.63 -1.63
C VAL A 213 17.15 -4.68 -0.13
N ALA A 214 16.93 -3.53 0.50
CA ALA A 214 16.56 -3.46 1.91
C ALA A 214 15.28 -4.25 2.18
N TYR A 215 14.23 -4.06 1.39
CA TYR A 215 12.94 -4.75 1.57
C TYR A 215 13.06 -6.26 1.39
N LEU A 216 13.79 -6.72 0.38
CA LEU A 216 14.03 -8.15 0.17
C LEU A 216 14.77 -8.76 1.36
N HIS A 217 15.82 -8.09 1.86
CA HIS A 217 16.53 -8.54 3.05
C HIS A 217 15.60 -8.61 4.26
N HIS A 218 14.78 -7.58 4.49
CA HIS A 218 13.82 -7.55 5.58
C HIS A 218 12.80 -8.69 5.50
N VAL A 219 12.18 -8.93 4.34
CA VAL A 219 11.22 -10.02 4.17
C VAL A 219 11.87 -11.38 4.39
N VAL A 220 13.06 -11.61 3.85
CA VAL A 220 13.78 -12.90 4.03
C VAL A 220 14.10 -13.14 5.50
N SER A 221 14.60 -12.13 6.22
CA SER A 221 14.91 -12.25 7.64
C SER A 221 13.65 -12.48 8.47
N LEU A 222 12.60 -11.69 8.24
CA LEU A 222 11.32 -11.82 8.95
C LEU A 222 10.68 -13.20 8.76
N VAL A 223 10.66 -13.69 7.53
CA VAL A 223 10.16 -15.04 7.23
C VAL A 223 11.02 -16.09 7.93
N GLY A 224 12.34 -15.94 7.92
CA GLY A 224 13.25 -16.81 8.65
C GLY A 224 12.98 -16.86 10.16
N GLU A 225 12.76 -15.71 10.79
CA GLU A 225 12.43 -15.58 12.21
C GLU A 225 11.09 -16.26 12.55
N ILE A 226 10.05 -16.01 11.76
CA ILE A 226 8.73 -16.65 11.94
C ILE A 226 8.84 -18.18 11.81
N CYS A 227 9.55 -18.65 10.79
CA CYS A 227 9.77 -20.08 10.58
C CYS A 227 10.53 -20.73 11.75
N ALA A 228 11.58 -20.05 12.25
CA ALA A 228 12.35 -20.50 13.41
C ALA A 228 11.48 -20.58 14.67
N ALA A 229 10.67 -19.55 14.94
CA ALA A 229 9.75 -19.51 16.08
C ALA A 229 8.69 -20.63 16.03
N LEU A 230 8.14 -20.91 14.84
CA LEU A 230 7.16 -21.98 14.62
C LEU A 230 7.80 -23.37 14.44
N ASN A 231 9.13 -23.48 14.42
CA ASN A 231 9.89 -24.69 14.16
C ASN A 231 9.49 -25.39 12.83
N ILE A 232 9.17 -24.58 11.82
CA ILE A 232 8.86 -25.02 10.45
C ILE A 232 10.00 -24.61 9.51
N ASN A 233 10.21 -25.36 8.43
CA ASN A 233 11.11 -24.92 7.38
C ASN A 233 10.31 -24.10 6.37
N CYS A 234 10.76 -22.89 6.01
CA CYS A 234 9.97 -21.97 5.18
C CYS A 234 9.55 -22.50 3.80
N LEU A 235 10.14 -23.60 3.32
CA LEU A 235 9.86 -24.21 2.02
C LEU A 235 9.82 -25.75 2.05
N THR A 236 9.85 -26.39 3.23
CA THR A 236 9.75 -27.86 3.32
C THR A 236 8.80 -28.29 4.42
N ILE A 237 7.86 -29.17 4.08
CA ILE A 237 6.93 -29.78 5.05
C ILE A 237 7.71 -30.82 5.86
N ARG A 238 7.76 -30.69 7.18
CA ARG A 238 8.26 -31.79 8.03
C ARG A 238 7.23 -32.93 7.98
N PRO A 239 7.63 -34.17 7.67
CA PRO A 239 6.72 -35.31 7.80
C PRO A 239 6.19 -35.34 9.23
N LYS A 240 4.87 -35.34 9.39
CA LYS A 240 4.23 -35.45 10.70
C LYS A 240 4.67 -36.78 11.31
N ARG A 241 5.39 -36.77 12.45
CA ARG A 241 5.65 -38.02 13.19
C ARG A 241 4.30 -38.58 13.62
N ALA A 242 3.96 -39.75 13.09
CA ALA A 242 2.83 -40.51 13.58
C ALA A 242 3.13 -40.91 15.04
N TYR A 243 2.32 -40.39 15.95
CA TYR A 243 2.19 -40.91 17.31
C TYR A 243 0.92 -41.74 17.35
#